data_AF-A0AAW8Z690-F1
#
_entry.id   AF-A0AAW8Z690-F1
#
_cell.length_a   1.000
_cell.length_b   1.000
_cell.length_c   1.000
_cell.angle_alpha   90.00
_cell.angle_beta   90.00
_cell.angle_gamma   90.00
#
_symmetry.space_group_name_H-M   'P 1'
#
loop_
_entity.id
_entity.type
_entity.pdbx_description
1 polymer ?
#
loop_
_entity_poly.entity_id
_entity_poly.type
_entity_poly.pdbx_seq_one_letter_code
_entity_poly.pdbx_strand_id
1 'polypeptide(L)'
;MKDFLNDIKEFEPKTNELGEKSWYCLQPLVIKPMDANAKTTFNLDESKDWYEVIDGQQRLTTLFLVVHYINEMWKGKQKLVEFSLRYQTRANSENFLKQLEVDEETDTVAINDQNIDFHFISTAYNTIHQWVMSFSDRLETLDTGEFESKLIRHTKVIWYETDSDSVEVFTRINVGKIPLTNAELIKALFLNNSNFADVKGLCCTKIS
;
A
#
# COMPACT_ATOMS: atom_id res chain seq x y z
N MET A 1 -3.46 2.26 -10.19
CA MET A 1 -1.98 2.33 -10.07
C MET A 1 -1.45 3.68 -10.57
N LYS A 2 -1.55 4.00 -11.87
CA LYS A 2 -1.05 5.27 -12.42
C LYS A 2 -1.61 6.51 -11.71
N ASP A 3 -2.90 6.52 -11.39
CA ASP A 3 -3.52 7.63 -10.66
C ASP A 3 -2.87 7.85 -9.29
N PHE A 4 -2.59 6.77 -8.53
CA PHE A 4 -1.87 6.86 -7.26
C PHE A 4 -0.46 7.43 -7.45
N LEU A 5 0.29 7.01 -8.47
CA LEU A 5 1.61 7.55 -8.75
C LEU A 5 1.56 9.04 -9.12
N ASN A 6 0.60 9.44 -9.96
CA ASN A 6 0.39 10.83 -10.34
C ASN A 6 0.01 11.68 -9.12
N ASP A 7 -0.93 11.22 -8.29
CA ASP A 7 -1.34 11.91 -7.07
C ASP A 7 -0.15 12.20 -6.15
N ILE A 8 0.74 11.22 -5.94
CA ILE A 8 1.94 11.38 -5.11
C ILE A 8 2.94 12.34 -5.76
N LYS A 9 3.13 12.26 -7.08
CA LYS A 9 4.02 13.15 -7.82
C LYS A 9 3.55 14.60 -7.76
N GLU A 10 2.25 14.83 -7.96
CA GLU A 10 1.62 16.16 -8.01
C GLU A 10 1.40 16.77 -6.63
N PHE A 11 1.47 15.96 -5.56
CA PHE A 11 1.32 16.44 -4.20
C PHE A 11 2.49 17.36 -3.80
N GLU A 12 2.16 18.63 -3.53
CA GLU A 12 3.11 19.61 -2.99
C GLU A 12 2.85 19.87 -1.49
N PRO A 13 3.78 19.50 -0.59
CA PRO A 13 3.64 19.77 0.83
C PRO A 13 3.64 21.28 1.12
N LYS A 14 2.53 21.79 1.66
CA LYS A 14 2.38 23.19 2.09
C LYS A 14 2.82 23.35 3.53
N THR A 15 3.59 24.40 3.82
CA THR A 15 4.00 24.72 5.19
C THR A 15 2.96 25.62 5.85
N ASN A 16 2.50 25.25 7.04
CA ASN A 16 1.61 26.10 7.86
C ASN A 16 2.42 27.19 8.60
N GLU A 17 1.72 28.09 9.29
CA GLU A 17 2.34 29.19 10.06
C GLU A 17 3.27 28.71 11.18
N LEU A 18 3.14 27.45 11.61
CA LEU A 18 3.96 26.80 12.63
C LEU A 18 5.20 26.09 12.05
N GLY A 19 5.41 26.15 10.73
CA GLY A 19 6.54 25.50 10.06
C GLY A 19 6.32 24.01 9.75
N GLU A 20 5.12 23.48 9.96
CA GLU A 20 4.79 22.08 9.68
C GLU A 20 4.33 21.92 8.23
N LYS A 21 4.90 20.94 7.53
CA LYS A 21 4.51 20.60 6.17
C LYS A 21 3.22 19.77 6.15
N SER A 22 2.38 19.94 5.13
CA SER A 22 1.17 19.15 4.85
C SER A 22 1.48 17.76 4.29
N TRP A 23 0.49 16.86 4.42
CA TRP A 23 0.65 15.41 4.29
C TRP A 23 -0.42 14.91 3.31
N TYR A 24 -0.08 13.98 2.42
CA TYR A 24 -1.03 13.24 1.60
C TYR A 24 -1.50 12.02 2.39
N CYS A 25 -2.79 11.94 2.68
CA CYS A 25 -3.36 10.82 3.44
C CYS A 25 -4.00 9.79 2.52
N LEU A 26 -3.52 8.55 2.60
CA LEU A 26 -4.14 7.41 1.94
C LEU A 26 -5.39 6.96 2.68
N GLN A 27 -6.33 6.38 1.92
CA GLN A 27 -7.55 5.81 2.48
C GLN A 27 -7.24 4.79 3.58
N PRO A 28 -8.07 4.72 4.63
CA PRO A 28 -7.74 3.99 5.85
C PRO A 28 -7.69 2.47 5.68
N LEU A 29 -6.67 1.82 6.25
CA LEU A 29 -6.60 0.37 6.38
C LEU A 29 -7.37 -0.08 7.63
N VAL A 30 -7.93 -1.29 7.59
CA VAL A 30 -8.50 -1.92 8.79
C VAL A 30 -7.68 -3.16 9.10
N ILE A 31 -7.10 -3.18 10.29
CA ILE A 31 -6.16 -4.20 10.72
C ILE A 31 -6.54 -4.78 12.07
N LYS A 32 -6.11 -6.02 12.31
CA LYS A 32 -6.25 -6.71 13.58
C LYS A 32 -4.91 -7.29 14.01
N PRO A 33 -4.41 -7.01 15.23
CA PRO A 33 -3.18 -7.60 15.71
C PRO A 33 -3.30 -9.13 15.78
N MET A 34 -2.24 -9.84 15.36
CA MET A 34 -2.19 -11.29 15.47
C MET A 34 -1.58 -11.72 16.81
N ASP A 35 -2.28 -12.60 17.52
CA ASP A 35 -1.75 -13.26 18.71
C ASP A 35 -0.72 -14.35 18.37
N ALA A 36 -0.07 -14.91 19.39
CA ALA A 36 0.93 -15.95 19.20
C ALA A 36 0.37 -17.19 18.48
N ASN A 37 -0.86 -17.59 18.77
CA ASN A 37 -1.47 -18.76 18.16
C ASN A 37 -1.74 -18.56 16.66
N ALA A 38 -2.21 -17.38 16.26
CA ALA A 38 -2.38 -17.00 14.86
C ALA A 38 -1.03 -16.98 14.14
N LYS A 39 0.02 -16.42 14.76
CA LYS A 39 1.38 -16.42 14.20
C LYS A 39 1.89 -17.85 13.94
N THR A 40 1.76 -18.75 14.91
CA THR A 40 2.13 -20.15 14.75
C THR A 40 1.30 -20.84 13.66
N THR A 41 -0.01 -20.61 13.63
CA THR A 41 -0.93 -21.20 12.64
C THR A 41 -0.55 -20.86 11.21
N PHE A 42 -0.11 -19.62 10.97
CA PHE A 42 0.29 -19.15 9.64
C PHE A 42 1.79 -19.26 9.37
N ASN A 43 2.55 -19.92 10.27
CA ASN A 43 4.00 -20.06 10.19
C ASN A 43 4.70 -18.71 9.97
N LEU A 44 4.37 -17.75 10.83
CA LEU A 44 4.90 -16.39 10.84
C LEU A 44 6.07 -16.27 11.82
N ASP A 45 6.95 -15.29 11.57
CA ASP A 45 8.05 -14.95 12.47
C ASP A 45 7.47 -14.39 13.80
N GLU A 46 7.52 -15.20 14.85
CA GLU A 46 6.96 -14.86 16.17
C GLU A 46 7.68 -13.68 16.84
N SER A 47 8.90 -13.34 16.40
CA SER A 47 9.65 -12.19 16.92
C SER A 47 9.15 -10.84 16.40
N LYS A 48 8.27 -10.85 15.39
CA LYS A 48 7.73 -9.65 14.74
C LYS A 48 6.26 -9.44 15.07
N ASP A 49 5.83 -8.19 14.98
CA ASP A 49 4.42 -7.85 15.00
C ASP A 49 3.80 -8.16 13.64
N TRP A 50 2.68 -8.88 13.68
CA TRP A 50 1.90 -9.24 12.52
C TRP A 50 0.48 -8.76 12.71
N TYR A 51 -0.10 -8.27 11.62
CA TYR A 51 -1.47 -7.78 11.59
C TYR A 51 -2.21 -8.46 10.45
N GLU A 52 -3.42 -8.93 10.74
CA GLU A 52 -4.38 -9.34 9.73
C GLU A 52 -4.94 -8.08 9.07
N VAL A 53 -4.91 -8.03 7.74
CA VAL A 53 -5.48 -6.92 6.96
C VAL A 53 -6.90 -7.29 6.56
N ILE A 54 -7.87 -6.73 7.27
CA ILE A 54 -9.31 -6.96 7.08
C ILE A 54 -9.80 -6.20 5.84
N ASP A 55 -9.38 -4.94 5.67
CA ASP A 55 -9.70 -4.13 4.50
C ASP A 55 -8.48 -3.33 4.02
N GLY A 56 -8.38 -3.14 2.70
CA GLY A 56 -7.29 -2.39 2.07
C GLY A 56 -6.08 -3.20 1.59
N GLN A 57 -6.24 -4.51 1.40
CA GLN A 57 -5.18 -5.40 0.89
C GLN A 57 -4.54 -4.90 -0.43
N GLN A 58 -5.35 -4.43 -1.38
CA GLN A 58 -4.86 -3.89 -2.66
C GLN A 58 -4.04 -2.59 -2.48
N ARG A 59 -4.42 -1.74 -1.52
CA ARG A 59 -3.71 -0.49 -1.19
C ARG A 59 -2.34 -0.81 -0.59
N LEU A 60 -2.29 -1.75 0.34
CA LEU A 60 -1.04 -2.19 0.96
C LEU A 60 -0.09 -2.83 -0.08
N THR A 61 -0.64 -3.62 -1.00
CA THR A 61 0.14 -4.22 -2.11
C THR A 61 0.69 -3.16 -3.05
N THR A 62 -0.11 -2.16 -3.39
CA THR A 62 0.35 -1.03 -4.22
C THR A 62 1.52 -0.32 -3.56
N LEU A 63 1.41 -0.04 -2.26
CA LEU A 63 2.47 0.62 -1.51
C LEU A 63 3.75 -0.22 -1.48
N PHE A 64 3.61 -1.54 -1.22
CA PHE A 64 4.73 -2.48 -1.24
C PHE A 64 5.46 -2.42 -2.59
N LEU A 65 4.72 -2.55 -3.69
CA LEU A 65 5.29 -2.59 -5.04
C LEU A 65 6.04 -1.31 -5.40
N VAL A 66 5.54 -0.14 -4.98
CA VAL A 66 6.25 1.12 -5.23
C VAL A 66 7.54 1.21 -4.42
N VAL A 67 7.52 0.83 -3.14
CA VAL A 67 8.76 0.80 -2.33
C VAL A 67 9.76 -0.21 -2.89
N HIS A 68 9.29 -1.37 -3.33
CA HIS A 68 10.12 -2.39 -3.96
C HIS A 68 10.75 -1.89 -5.27
N TYR A 69 9.98 -1.21 -6.12
CA TYR A 69 10.48 -0.60 -7.36
C TYR A 69 11.54 0.47 -7.09
N ILE A 70 11.34 1.31 -6.08
CA ILE A 70 12.34 2.30 -5.64
C ILE A 70 13.65 1.59 -5.25
N ASN A 71 13.52 0.49 -4.50
CA ASN A 71 14.66 -0.30 -4.03
C ASN A 71 15.41 -1.04 -5.12
N GLU A 72 14.72 -1.43 -6.18
CA GLU A 72 15.33 -2.07 -7.36
C GLU A 72 16.01 -1.02 -8.25
N MET A 73 15.26 0.01 -8.65
CA MET A 73 15.64 0.87 -9.77
C MET A 73 16.44 2.10 -9.34
N TRP A 74 16.22 2.62 -8.13
CA TRP A 74 16.78 3.91 -7.71
C TRP A 74 17.75 3.78 -6.53
N LYS A 75 17.53 2.79 -5.66
CA LYS A 75 18.45 2.49 -4.56
C LYS A 75 19.43 1.41 -4.98
N GLY A 76 20.72 1.74 -4.92
CA GLY A 76 21.76 0.71 -4.93
C GLY A 76 21.81 -0.03 -3.59
N LYS A 77 22.92 0.08 -2.88
CA LYS A 77 23.13 -0.64 -1.61
C LYS A 77 22.30 -0.11 -0.43
N GLN A 78 21.79 1.12 -0.51
CA GLN A 78 21.05 1.78 0.58
C GLN A 78 19.54 1.67 0.35
N LYS A 79 19.03 0.45 0.49
CA LYS A 79 17.60 0.15 0.32
C LYS A 79 16.76 0.73 1.47
N LEU A 80 15.55 1.16 1.14
CA LEU A 80 14.47 1.44 2.08
C LEU A 80 14.00 0.14 2.74
N VAL A 81 13.45 0.25 3.94
CA VAL A 81 12.86 -0.88 4.64
C VAL A 81 11.57 -1.31 3.93
N GLU A 82 11.52 -2.57 3.51
CA GLU A 82 10.29 -3.19 3.00
C GLU A 82 9.56 -3.91 4.13
N PHE A 83 8.27 -3.61 4.30
CA PHE A 83 7.42 -4.38 5.21
C PHE A 83 7.10 -5.76 4.62
N SER A 84 6.81 -6.72 5.49
CA SER A 84 6.47 -8.09 5.05
C SER A 84 4.98 -8.18 4.73
N LEU A 85 4.66 -8.72 3.55
CA LEU A 85 3.27 -8.91 3.09
C LEU A 85 3.05 -10.39 2.72
N ARG A 86 2.07 -11.03 3.36
CA ARG A 86 1.70 -12.43 3.13
C ARG A 86 0.22 -12.57 2.85
N TYR A 87 -0.09 -13.35 1.82
CA TYR A 87 -1.46 -13.68 1.44
C TYR A 87 -1.82 -15.06 1.99
N GLN A 88 -2.91 -15.14 2.75
CA GLN A 88 -3.37 -16.40 3.36
C GLN A 88 -3.64 -17.49 2.30
N THR A 89 -4.17 -17.11 1.15
CA THR A 89 -4.56 -18.04 0.08
C THR A 89 -3.38 -18.56 -0.74
N ARG A 90 -2.16 -18.03 -0.54
CA ARG A 90 -1.02 -18.27 -1.44
C ARG A 90 0.28 -18.43 -0.64
N ALA A 91 0.69 -19.68 -0.42
CA ALA A 91 1.87 -20.03 0.37
C ALA A 91 3.22 -19.45 -0.12
N ASN A 92 3.28 -18.90 -1.34
CA ASN A 92 4.50 -18.34 -1.95
C ASN A 92 4.38 -16.85 -2.31
N SER A 93 3.33 -16.14 -1.88
CA SER A 93 3.12 -14.74 -2.30
C SER A 93 4.26 -13.82 -1.88
N GLU A 94 4.84 -14.03 -0.70
CA GLU A 94 5.92 -13.20 -0.19
C GLU A 94 7.20 -13.34 -1.02
N ASN A 95 7.56 -14.58 -1.38
CA ASN A 95 8.71 -14.83 -2.24
C ASN A 95 8.47 -14.25 -3.63
N PHE A 96 7.27 -14.45 -4.18
CA PHE A 96 6.91 -13.87 -5.48
C PHE A 96 7.04 -12.34 -5.48
N LEU A 97 6.51 -11.66 -4.47
CA LEU A 97 6.60 -10.20 -4.33
C LEU A 97 8.05 -9.69 -4.28
N LYS A 98 8.96 -10.42 -3.61
CA LYS A 98 10.38 -10.05 -3.49
C LYS A 98 11.23 -10.43 -4.71
N GLN A 99 10.69 -11.24 -5.61
CA GLN A 99 11.34 -11.71 -6.85
C GLN A 99 10.88 -10.93 -8.08
N LEU A 100 10.01 -9.93 -7.90
CA LEU A 100 9.63 -9.05 -9.00
C LEU A 100 10.85 -8.23 -9.42
N GLU A 101 11.13 -8.24 -10.70
CA GLU A 101 12.23 -7.48 -11.29
C GLU A 101 11.84 -6.99 -12.69
N VAL A 102 12.47 -5.90 -13.10
CA VAL A 102 12.49 -5.41 -14.47
C VAL A 102 13.58 -6.18 -15.21
N ASP A 103 13.20 -6.85 -16.29
CA ASP A 103 14.12 -7.59 -17.12
C ASP A 103 15.03 -6.64 -17.91
N GLU A 104 16.35 -6.80 -17.74
CA GLU A 104 17.36 -5.89 -18.32
C GLU A 104 17.41 -5.92 -19.86
N GLU A 105 17.02 -7.04 -20.49
CA GLU A 105 17.09 -7.19 -21.95
C GLU A 105 15.86 -6.59 -22.64
N THR A 106 14.68 -6.79 -22.04
CA THR A 106 13.40 -6.36 -22.61
C THR A 106 12.94 -5.01 -22.09
N ASP A 107 13.51 -4.52 -20.99
CA ASP A 107 13.07 -3.32 -20.25
C ASP A 107 11.57 -3.39 -19.91
N THR A 108 11.14 -4.57 -19.45
CA THR A 108 9.76 -4.86 -19.03
C THR A 108 9.71 -5.82 -17.87
N VAL A 109 8.56 -5.91 -17.20
CA VAL A 109 8.34 -6.92 -16.16
C VAL A 109 7.64 -8.13 -16.77
N ALA A 110 8.19 -9.33 -16.55
CA ALA A 110 7.56 -10.57 -16.99
C ALA A 110 6.22 -10.80 -16.28
N ILE A 111 5.15 -10.94 -17.06
CA ILE A 111 3.81 -11.19 -16.53
C ILE A 111 3.69 -12.67 -16.14
N ASN A 112 3.25 -12.91 -14.90
CA ASN A 112 3.13 -14.26 -14.35
C ASN A 112 1.67 -14.71 -14.30
N ASP A 113 1.28 -15.61 -15.21
CA ASP A 113 -0.08 -16.13 -15.32
C ASP A 113 -0.35 -17.39 -14.49
N GLN A 114 0.54 -17.77 -13.57
CA GLN A 114 0.34 -18.98 -12.74
C GLN A 114 -0.93 -18.89 -11.88
N ASN A 115 -1.29 -17.68 -11.46
CA ASN A 115 -2.59 -17.40 -10.83
C ASN A 115 -2.98 -15.94 -11.02
N ILE A 116 -4.26 -15.66 -10.79
CA ILE A 116 -4.85 -14.33 -10.98
C ILE A 116 -4.17 -13.24 -10.13
N ASP A 117 -3.77 -13.56 -8.90
CA ASP A 117 -3.11 -12.61 -8.01
C ASP A 117 -1.73 -12.25 -8.56
N PHE A 118 -0.95 -13.24 -9.01
CA PHE A 118 0.38 -13.02 -9.60
C PHE A 118 0.31 -12.28 -10.92
N HIS A 119 -0.71 -12.54 -11.75
CA HIS A 119 -0.94 -11.83 -12.99
C HIS A 119 -1.16 -10.34 -12.71
N PHE A 120 -2.05 -10.00 -11.78
CA PHE A 120 -2.33 -8.62 -11.45
C PHE A 120 -1.18 -7.92 -10.73
N ILE A 121 -0.44 -8.63 -9.86
CA ILE A 121 0.73 -8.07 -9.17
C ILE A 121 1.86 -7.77 -10.17
N SER A 122 2.21 -8.71 -11.05
CA SER A 122 3.24 -8.49 -12.08
C SER A 122 2.82 -7.41 -13.08
N THR A 123 1.54 -7.38 -13.48
CA THR A 123 0.99 -6.30 -14.33
C THR A 123 1.05 -4.94 -13.64
N ALA A 124 0.76 -4.88 -12.34
CA ALA A 124 0.85 -3.66 -11.56
C ALA A 124 2.31 -3.18 -11.44
N TYR A 125 3.25 -4.09 -11.26
CA TYR A 125 4.68 -3.79 -11.24
C TYR A 125 5.16 -3.27 -12.60
N ASN A 126 4.78 -3.94 -13.70
CA ASN A 126 5.03 -3.45 -15.05
C ASN A 126 4.43 -2.06 -15.27
N THR A 127 3.24 -1.80 -14.73
CA THR A 127 2.58 -0.49 -14.84
C THR A 127 3.37 0.62 -14.14
N ILE A 128 4.02 0.34 -13.01
CA ILE A 128 4.92 1.29 -12.32
C ILE A 128 6.13 1.56 -13.22
N HIS A 129 6.76 0.51 -13.76
CA HIS A 129 7.91 0.65 -14.65
C HIS A 129 7.58 1.51 -15.89
N GLN A 130 6.50 1.17 -16.59
CA GLN A 130 6.02 1.91 -17.76
C GLN A 130 5.63 3.36 -17.43
N TRP A 131 5.13 3.62 -16.22
CA TRP A 131 4.85 4.99 -15.77
C TRP A 131 6.15 5.81 -15.66
N VAL A 132 7.22 5.24 -15.11
CA VAL A 132 8.54 5.89 -15.04
C VAL A 132 9.13 6.09 -16.44
N MET A 133 9.10 5.07 -17.30
CA MET A 133 9.64 5.16 -18.67
C MET A 133 8.91 6.20 -19.53
N SER A 134 7.61 6.39 -19.29
CA SER A 134 6.82 7.37 -20.03
C SER A 134 7.31 8.81 -19.92
N PHE A 135 8.10 9.17 -18.89
CA PHE A 135 8.72 10.49 -18.78
C PHE A 135 9.87 10.65 -19.78
N SER A 136 10.75 9.64 -19.89
CA SER A 136 11.82 9.62 -20.89
C SER A 136 11.27 9.72 -22.31
N ASP A 137 10.19 8.99 -22.62
CA ASP A 137 9.53 9.01 -23.93
C ASP A 137 8.99 10.40 -24.30
N ARG A 138 8.54 11.17 -23.29
CA ARG A 138 8.05 12.54 -23.46
C ARG A 138 9.14 13.60 -23.41
N LEU A 139 10.42 13.21 -23.32
CA LEU A 139 11.57 14.10 -23.08
C LEU A 139 11.43 14.92 -21.77
N GLU A 140 10.74 14.36 -20.79
CA GLU A 140 10.59 14.88 -19.44
C GLU A 140 11.50 14.09 -18.49
N THR A 141 11.97 14.73 -17.41
CA THR A 141 12.72 14.03 -16.36
C THR A 141 11.83 13.89 -15.13
N LEU A 142 11.60 12.65 -14.68
CA LEU A 142 11.07 12.40 -13.36
C LEU A 142 12.17 12.68 -12.32
N ASP A 143 11.94 13.62 -11.41
CA ASP A 143 12.79 13.74 -10.21
C ASP A 143 12.46 12.59 -9.25
N THR A 144 13.22 11.51 -9.35
CA THR A 144 13.03 10.29 -8.56
C THR A 144 13.30 10.53 -7.07
N GLY A 145 14.22 11.44 -6.74
CA GLY A 145 14.53 11.81 -5.36
C GLY A 145 13.41 12.60 -4.71
N GLU A 146 12.81 13.52 -5.46
CA GLU A 146 11.64 14.27 -5.02
C GLU A 146 10.42 13.34 -4.83
N PHE A 147 10.15 12.47 -5.80
CA PHE A 147 9.05 11.51 -5.71
C PHE A 147 9.20 10.58 -4.51
N GLU A 148 10.39 10.01 -4.31
CA GLU A 148 10.69 9.18 -3.13
C GLU A 148 10.47 9.97 -1.83
N SER A 149 10.94 11.21 -1.77
CA SER A 149 10.75 12.07 -0.59
C SER A 149 9.26 12.33 -0.30
N LYS A 150 8.46 12.60 -1.34
CA LYS A 150 7.00 12.78 -1.23
C LYS A 150 6.32 11.50 -0.72
N LEU A 151 6.70 10.34 -1.27
CA LEU A 151 6.16 9.06 -0.84
C LEU A 151 6.53 8.74 0.63
N ILE A 152 7.80 8.86 1.01
CA ILE A 152 8.26 8.37 2.32
C ILE A 152 7.98 9.39 3.45
N ARG A 153 8.17 10.68 3.18
CA ARG A 153 8.10 11.72 4.24
C ARG A 153 6.75 12.41 4.32
N HIS A 154 6.04 12.47 3.20
CA HIS A 154 4.84 13.29 3.06
C HIS A 154 3.58 12.49 2.78
N THR A 155 3.68 11.17 2.59
CA THR A 155 2.51 10.31 2.46
C THR A 155 2.32 9.51 3.73
N LYS A 156 1.08 9.44 4.21
CA LYS A 156 0.72 8.72 5.42
C LYS A 156 -0.44 7.79 5.17
N VAL A 157 -0.42 6.66 5.85
CA VAL A 157 -1.51 5.70 5.86
C VAL A 157 -2.25 5.85 7.17
N ILE A 158 -3.56 6.07 7.07
CA ILE A 158 -4.46 5.97 8.22
C ILE A 158 -4.77 4.50 8.41
N TRP A 159 -4.82 4.02 9.66
CA TRP A 159 -5.39 2.71 9.93
C TRP A 159 -6.21 2.68 11.20
N TYR A 160 -7.04 1.66 11.25
CA TYR A 160 -7.98 1.34 12.29
C TYR A 160 -7.67 -0.05 12.82
N GLU A 161 -7.41 -0.12 14.12
CA GLU A 161 -7.18 -1.38 14.81
C GLU A 161 -8.48 -1.88 15.44
N THR A 162 -8.74 -3.18 15.33
CA THR A 162 -9.90 -3.81 15.95
C THR A 162 -9.55 -5.17 16.54
N ASP A 163 -10.16 -5.47 17.69
CA ASP A 163 -10.08 -6.79 18.33
C ASP A 163 -11.25 -7.71 17.89
N SER A 164 -12.23 -7.17 17.17
CA SER A 164 -13.47 -7.86 16.79
C SER A 164 -13.24 -8.94 15.73
N ASP A 165 -14.27 -9.74 15.45
CA ASP A 165 -14.21 -10.75 14.40
C ASP A 165 -14.01 -10.12 13.02
N SER A 166 -13.00 -10.63 12.29
CA SER A 166 -12.55 -10.06 11.01
C SER A 166 -13.64 -10.15 9.94
N VAL A 167 -14.44 -11.23 9.93
CA VAL A 167 -15.53 -11.42 8.97
C VAL A 167 -16.68 -10.47 9.26
N GLU A 168 -17.04 -10.29 10.54
CA GLU A 168 -18.09 -9.35 10.94
C GLU A 168 -17.71 -7.90 10.60
N VAL A 169 -16.48 -7.49 10.93
CA VAL A 169 -15.96 -6.15 10.63
C VAL A 169 -15.94 -5.90 9.12
N PHE A 170 -15.40 -6.85 8.34
CA PHE A 170 -15.40 -6.76 6.88
C PHE A 170 -16.81 -6.65 6.32
N THR A 171 -17.73 -7.48 6.81
CA THR A 171 -19.13 -7.49 6.37
C THR A 171 -19.77 -6.13 6.68
N ARG A 172 -19.63 -5.62 7.91
CA ARG A 172 -20.18 -4.33 8.32
C ARG A 172 -19.63 -3.15 7.51
N ILE A 173 -18.34 -3.16 7.19
CA ILE A 173 -17.70 -2.14 6.34
C ILE A 173 -18.26 -2.16 4.92
N ASN A 174 -18.68 -3.33 4.42
CA ASN A 174 -19.13 -3.50 3.05
C ASN A 174 -20.67 -3.60 2.91
N VAL A 175 -21.41 -3.76 4.01
CA VAL A 175 -22.87 -3.67 4.05
C VAL A 175 -23.30 -2.26 3.67
N GLY A 176 -24.02 -2.15 2.55
CA GLY A 176 -24.54 -0.89 2.01
C GLY A 176 -23.68 -0.21 0.94
N LYS A 177 -22.52 -0.77 0.54
CA LYS A 177 -21.74 -0.24 -0.60
C LYS A 177 -22.34 -0.67 -1.95
N ILE A 178 -23.38 0.05 -2.39
CA ILE A 178 -23.63 0.31 -3.83
C ILE A 178 -22.39 1.09 -4.35
N PRO A 179 -21.92 0.93 -5.60
CA PRO A 179 -20.61 1.49 -6.01
C PRO A 179 -20.65 3.01 -5.94
N LEU A 180 -19.88 3.61 -5.02
CA LEU A 180 -19.89 5.06 -4.79
C LEU A 180 -18.51 5.66 -5.02
N THR A 181 -18.53 6.74 -5.78
CA THR A 181 -17.40 7.59 -6.17
C THR A 181 -16.75 8.28 -4.97
N ASN A 182 -15.46 8.59 -5.13
CA ASN A 182 -14.50 9.03 -4.09
C ASN A 182 -14.98 10.14 -3.11
N ALA A 183 -15.98 10.96 -3.47
CA ALA A 183 -16.50 12.03 -2.61
C ALA A 183 -17.41 11.55 -1.46
N GLU A 184 -18.03 10.38 -1.58
CA GLU A 184 -18.97 9.86 -0.55
C GLU A 184 -18.27 9.06 0.55
N LEU A 185 -17.06 8.56 0.29
CA LEU A 185 -16.19 7.89 1.26
C LEU A 185 -15.76 8.79 2.42
N ILE A 186 -15.46 10.07 2.14
CA ILE A 186 -15.10 11.04 3.18
C ILE A 186 -16.32 11.37 4.06
N LYS A 187 -17.51 11.50 3.46
CA LYS A 187 -18.76 11.74 4.21
C LYS A 187 -19.12 10.55 5.09
N ALA A 188 -18.98 9.31 4.60
CA ALA A 188 -19.25 8.11 5.39
C ALA A 188 -18.28 7.92 6.57
N LEU A 189 -17.01 8.33 6.40
CA LEU A 189 -15.99 8.26 7.46
C LEU A 189 -16.31 9.18 8.66
N PHE A 190 -16.91 10.34 8.42
CA PHE A 190 -17.30 11.30 9.47
C PHE A 190 -18.73 11.10 10.00
N LEU A 191 -19.63 10.48 9.23
CA LEU A 191 -21.05 10.42 9.57
C LEU A 191 -21.49 9.17 10.35
N ASN A 192 -20.63 8.19 10.61
CA ASN A 192 -21.10 6.96 11.26
C ASN A 192 -20.21 6.41 12.38
N ASN A 193 -20.20 7.10 13.53
CA ASN A 193 -19.68 6.57 14.80
C ASN A 193 -20.31 5.23 15.20
N SER A 194 -21.50 4.91 14.68
CA SER A 194 -22.22 3.65 14.93
C SER A 194 -21.64 2.44 14.20
N ASN A 195 -21.02 2.63 13.01
CA ASN A 195 -20.44 1.52 12.23
C ASN A 195 -19.03 1.12 12.70
N PHE A 196 -18.38 1.97 13.50
CA PHE A 196 -17.01 1.83 13.98
C PHE A 196 -16.93 1.79 15.52
N ALA A 197 -18.02 1.47 16.20
CA ALA A 197 -18.09 1.48 17.67
C ALA A 197 -17.01 0.59 18.36
N ASP A 198 -16.51 -0.44 17.66
CA ASP A 198 -15.49 -1.37 18.16
C ASP A 198 -14.07 -1.12 17.59
N VAL A 199 -13.86 -0.01 16.88
CA VAL A 199 -12.54 0.34 16.34
C VAL A 199 -11.77 1.19 17.36
N LYS A 200 -10.65 0.65 17.84
CA LYS A 200 -9.76 1.36 18.76
C LYS A 200 -8.77 2.20 17.96
N GLY A 201 -8.92 3.53 18.09
CA GLY A 201 -7.90 4.51 17.73
C GLY A 201 -7.76 4.79 16.22
N LEU A 202 -7.59 6.08 15.92
CA LEU A 202 -7.09 6.54 14.63
C LEU A 202 -5.57 6.62 14.74
N CYS A 203 -4.85 5.72 14.07
CA CYS A 203 -3.39 5.79 14.03
C CYS A 203 -2.93 6.20 12.63
N CYS A 204 -1.94 7.09 12.56
CA CYS A 204 -1.44 7.65 11.31
C CYS A 204 0.08 7.60 11.35
N THR A 205 0.67 6.71 10.55
CA THR A 205 2.12 6.48 10.57
C THR A 205 2.73 6.76 9.21
N LYS A 206 4.02 7.06 9.23
CA LYS A 206 4.83 7.18 8.02
C LYS A 206 4.96 5.81 7.37
N ILE A 207 5.23 5.82 6.08
CA ILE A 207 5.40 4.60 5.26
C ILE A 207 6.73 3.86 5.58
N SER A 208 7.59 4.44 6.43
CA SER A 208 8.90 3.90 6.84
C SER A 208 9.02 3.73 8.34
#